data_AF-A0AAU9LNH8-F1
#
_entry.id   AF-A0AAU9LNH8-F1
#
_cell.length_a   1.000
_cell.length_b   1.000
_cell.length_c   1.000
_cell.angle_alpha   90.00
_cell.angle_beta   90.00
_cell.angle_gamma   90.00
#
_symmetry.space_group_name_H-M   'P 1'
#
loop_
_entity.id
_entity.type
_entity.pdbx_description
1 polymer ?
#
loop_
_entity_poly.entity_id
_entity_poly.type
_entity_poly.pdbx_seq_one_letter_code
_entity_poly.pdbx_strand_id
1 'polypeptide(L)'
;MSPQTETKASVGFKAGVKDYKLTYYTPEYETKDTDILAAFRVTPQPGVPPEEAGAAVAAESSTGTWTTVWTDGLTSLDRYKGRCYGIEPVPGEENQYIAYVAYPLDLFEEGSVTNMFTSIVGNVFGVQSPACSTSGRFANPYCGDSLQILAWLIIAEIMVYFFTSTAQCMQLLIDRRIMHGIHFRVLAKALRMSGGDHIHSGTVVEVAVFISPQDWVSLPGVLPVASGGIHVWHMPALTEIFGDDSVLQFGGGTLGHPWGNAPGAVANRVALEACVQARNEGRDLATEGNEIIREATKWSPELAAAL
;
A
#
# COMPACT_ATOMS: atom_id res chain seq x y z
N MET A 1 -12.08 -50.13 16.45
CA MET A 1 -11.95 -49.05 17.45
C MET A 1 -11.17 -47.93 16.80
N SER A 2 -11.82 -46.80 16.51
CA SER A 2 -11.12 -45.58 16.11
C SER A 2 -10.20 -45.16 17.27
N PRO A 3 -8.94 -44.78 17.03
CA PRO A 3 -8.08 -44.36 18.13
C PRO A 3 -8.64 -43.05 18.70
N GLN A 4 -9.24 -43.12 19.88
CA GLN A 4 -9.59 -41.94 20.67
C GLN A 4 -8.30 -41.43 21.29
N THR A 5 -7.70 -40.43 20.66
CA THR A 5 -6.58 -39.69 21.23
C THR A 5 -7.16 -38.78 22.32
N GLU A 6 -6.94 -39.11 23.60
CA GLU A 6 -7.34 -38.24 24.70
C GLU A 6 -6.55 -36.92 24.64
N THR A 7 -7.27 -35.81 24.49
CA THR A 7 -6.69 -34.47 24.50
C THR A 7 -6.29 -34.11 25.92
N LYS A 8 -4.98 -34.15 26.21
CA LYS A 8 -4.41 -33.62 27.47
C LYS A 8 -4.36 -32.09 27.43
N ALA A 9 -5.51 -31.43 27.34
CA ALA A 9 -5.56 -29.99 27.55
C ALA A 9 -5.45 -29.71 29.06
N SER A 10 -4.55 -28.81 29.44
CA SER A 10 -4.41 -28.36 30.83
C SER A 10 -5.69 -27.71 31.34
N VAL A 11 -5.86 -27.72 32.66
CA VAL A 11 -6.99 -27.14 33.40
C VAL A 11 -7.24 -25.70 32.90
N GLY A 12 -8.41 -25.44 32.31
CA GLY A 12 -8.82 -24.12 31.82
C GLY A 12 -9.07 -23.97 30.31
N PHE A 13 -8.71 -24.97 29.48
CA PHE A 13 -9.04 -24.94 28.05
C PHE A 13 -10.50 -25.32 27.78
N LYS A 14 -11.21 -24.50 27.00
CA LYS A 14 -12.56 -24.80 26.49
C LYS A 14 -12.57 -24.69 24.98
N ALA A 15 -12.67 -25.84 24.31
CA ALA A 15 -12.81 -25.93 22.86
C ALA A 15 -14.11 -25.26 22.37
N GLY A 16 -14.04 -24.65 21.19
CA GLY A 16 -15.18 -24.09 20.49
C GLY A 16 -14.84 -22.80 19.73
N VAL A 17 -15.80 -22.37 18.92
CA VAL A 17 -15.74 -21.06 18.24
C VAL A 17 -16.05 -19.96 19.25
N LYS A 18 -15.26 -18.89 19.24
CA LYS A 18 -15.46 -17.69 20.05
C LYS A 18 -15.26 -16.47 19.16
N ASP A 19 -15.97 -15.39 19.48
CA ASP A 19 -15.79 -14.09 18.84
C ASP A 19 -14.32 -13.63 18.98
N TYR A 20 -13.71 -13.18 17.88
CA TYR A 20 -12.33 -12.71 17.86
C TYR A 20 -12.14 -11.48 18.77
N LYS A 21 -13.16 -10.61 18.86
CA LYS A 21 -13.10 -9.39 19.68
C LYS A 21 -12.80 -9.65 21.16
N LEU A 22 -13.09 -10.84 21.68
CA LEU A 22 -12.81 -11.18 23.08
C LEU A 22 -11.30 -11.23 23.39
N THR A 23 -10.47 -11.41 22.37
CA THR A 23 -9.02 -11.61 22.52
C THR A 23 -8.20 -10.57 21.77
N TYR A 24 -8.66 -10.18 20.57
CA TYR A 24 -7.90 -9.39 19.60
C TYR A 24 -8.40 -7.95 19.44
N TYR A 25 -9.55 -7.58 20.03
CA TYR A 25 -9.96 -6.18 20.15
C TYR A 25 -9.58 -5.66 21.54
N THR A 26 -8.61 -4.75 21.57
CA THR A 26 -8.04 -4.19 22.80
C THR A 26 -7.95 -2.67 22.65
N PRO A 27 -9.08 -1.94 22.70
CA PRO A 27 -9.13 -0.49 22.48
C PRO A 27 -8.33 0.32 23.50
N GLU A 28 -8.05 -0.26 24.67
CA GLU A 28 -7.22 0.31 25.72
C GLU A 28 -5.70 0.10 25.51
N TYR A 29 -5.29 -0.60 24.45
CA TYR A 29 -3.89 -0.90 24.21
C TYR A 29 -3.12 0.37 23.78
N GLU A 30 -2.10 0.71 24.56
CA GLU A 30 -1.11 1.72 24.18
C GLU A 30 -0.05 1.09 23.29
N THR A 31 0.07 1.61 22.06
CA THR A 31 1.07 1.14 21.09
C THR A 31 2.48 1.38 21.58
N LYS A 32 3.38 0.43 21.33
CA LYS A 32 4.80 0.59 21.62
C LYS A 32 5.52 1.16 20.40
N ASP A 33 6.64 1.84 20.64
CA ASP A 33 7.51 2.35 19.56
C ASP A 33 8.05 1.23 18.65
N THR A 34 8.11 -0.01 19.16
CA THR A 34 8.57 -1.19 18.42
C THR A 34 7.46 -1.90 17.66
N ASP A 35 6.19 -1.56 17.89
CA ASP A 35 5.09 -2.24 17.21
C ASP A 35 5.05 -1.84 15.73
N ILE A 36 4.81 -2.82 14.85
CA ILE A 36 4.44 -2.53 13.47
C ILE A 36 2.95 -2.18 13.46
N LEU A 37 2.60 -1.01 12.93
CA LEU A 37 1.23 -0.52 12.89
C LEU A 37 0.66 -0.60 11.46
N ALA A 38 -0.56 -1.12 11.34
CA ALA A 38 -1.29 -1.18 10.08
C ALA A 38 -2.68 -0.56 10.22
N ALA A 39 -3.12 0.16 9.19
CA ALA A 39 -4.47 0.69 9.07
C ALA A 39 -5.20 -0.04 7.93
N PHE A 40 -6.29 -0.71 8.25
CA PHE A 40 -7.09 -1.46 7.29
C PHE A 40 -8.42 -0.75 7.07
N ARG A 41 -8.73 -0.40 5.81
CA ARG A 41 -10.09 -0.03 5.43
C ARG A 41 -10.93 -1.29 5.32
N VAL A 42 -11.87 -1.47 6.25
CA VAL A 42 -12.70 -2.66 6.36
C VAL A 42 -14.17 -2.33 6.08
N THR A 43 -14.83 -3.22 5.33
CA THR A 43 -16.28 -3.17 5.08
C THR A 43 -16.89 -4.47 5.63
N PRO A 44 -17.44 -4.44 6.86
CA PRO A 44 -18.04 -5.63 7.46
C PRO A 44 -19.27 -6.10 6.67
N GLN A 45 -19.53 -7.42 6.69
CA GLN A 45 -20.79 -7.96 6.18
C GLN A 45 -21.97 -7.45 7.04
N PRO A 46 -23.20 -7.33 6.48
CA PRO A 46 -24.36 -6.94 7.25
C PRO A 46 -24.55 -7.81 8.51
N GLY A 47 -24.69 -7.16 9.66
CA GLY A 47 -24.84 -7.82 10.95
C GLY A 47 -23.53 -8.21 11.66
N VAL A 48 -22.36 -7.99 11.04
CA VAL A 48 -21.06 -8.16 11.68
C VAL A 48 -20.63 -6.83 12.32
N PRO A 49 -20.41 -6.77 13.64
CA PRO A 49 -19.90 -5.56 14.29
C PRO A 49 -18.50 -5.18 13.76
N PRO A 50 -18.19 -3.89 13.64
CA PRO A 50 -16.87 -3.45 13.17
C PRO A 50 -15.74 -3.91 14.10
N GLU A 51 -15.99 -4.02 15.40
CA GLU A 51 -15.03 -4.55 16.39
C GLU A 51 -14.66 -6.00 16.10
N GLU A 52 -15.65 -6.81 15.71
CA GLU A 52 -15.43 -8.20 15.34
C GLU A 52 -14.66 -8.30 14.01
N ALA A 53 -14.97 -7.44 13.05
CA ALA A 53 -14.25 -7.38 11.79
C ALA A 53 -12.77 -6.98 11.99
N GLY A 54 -12.51 -5.93 12.77
CA GLY A 54 -11.14 -5.49 13.08
C GLY A 54 -10.36 -6.54 13.90
N ALA A 55 -11.02 -7.19 14.86
CA ALA A 55 -10.43 -8.28 15.63
C ALA A 55 -10.11 -9.51 14.78
N ALA A 56 -11.00 -9.88 13.84
CA ALA A 56 -10.77 -10.98 12.92
C ALA A 56 -9.57 -10.71 12.00
N VAL A 57 -9.43 -9.47 11.51
CA VAL A 57 -8.23 -9.05 10.77
C VAL A 57 -6.99 -9.23 11.64
N ALA A 58 -6.97 -8.66 12.84
CA ALA A 58 -5.82 -8.75 13.75
C ALA A 58 -5.46 -10.21 14.13
N ALA A 59 -6.46 -11.07 14.28
CA ALA A 59 -6.28 -12.47 14.61
C ALA A 59 -5.64 -13.25 13.46
N GLU A 60 -6.24 -13.21 12.27
CA GLU A 60 -5.85 -14.01 11.10
C GLU A 60 -4.55 -13.49 10.43
N SER A 61 -4.06 -12.30 10.81
CA SER A 61 -2.75 -11.77 10.41
C SER A 61 -1.66 -11.88 11.50
N SER A 62 -1.94 -12.55 12.63
CA SER A 62 -0.96 -12.77 13.68
C SER A 62 -0.93 -14.23 14.14
N THR A 63 -1.79 -14.61 15.08
CA THR A 63 -1.73 -15.89 15.79
C THR A 63 -3.07 -16.61 15.88
N GLY A 64 -4.16 -15.98 15.45
CA GLY A 64 -5.51 -16.49 15.64
C GLY A 64 -5.99 -17.41 14.51
N THR A 65 -7.01 -18.20 14.83
CA THR A 65 -7.77 -19.00 13.87
C THR A 65 -9.24 -19.08 14.31
N TRP A 66 -10.11 -19.64 13.47
CA TRP A 66 -11.58 -19.68 13.65
C TRP A 66 -12.08 -20.46 14.88
N THR A 67 -11.23 -21.24 15.55
CA THR A 67 -11.57 -22.01 16.75
C THR A 67 -10.46 -21.91 17.78
N THR A 68 -10.81 -22.02 19.06
CA THR A 68 -9.79 -22.04 20.12
C THR A 68 -8.92 -23.28 20.01
N VAL A 69 -7.60 -23.09 20.05
CA VAL A 69 -6.63 -24.18 20.02
C VAL A 69 -5.92 -24.27 21.37
N TRP A 70 -5.73 -25.49 21.88
CA TRP A 70 -5.11 -25.70 23.20
C TRP A 70 -3.63 -25.30 23.19
N THR A 71 -3.01 -25.28 22.01
CA THR A 71 -1.61 -24.91 21.78
C THR A 71 -1.30 -23.46 22.13
N ASP A 72 -2.31 -22.59 22.20
CA ASP A 72 -2.14 -21.21 22.68
C ASP A 72 -1.53 -21.19 24.09
N GLY A 73 -1.88 -22.18 24.93
CA GLY A 73 -1.34 -22.32 26.28
C GLY A 73 0.13 -22.76 26.36
N LEU A 74 0.75 -23.13 25.23
CA LEU A 74 2.18 -23.42 25.15
C LEU A 74 3.03 -22.16 24.91
N THR A 75 2.40 -21.05 24.54
CA THR A 75 3.06 -19.79 24.20
C THR A 75 2.46 -18.64 25.03
N SER A 76 3.03 -17.44 24.90
CA SER A 76 2.43 -16.24 25.49
C SER A 76 1.61 -15.50 24.44
N LEU A 77 0.32 -15.80 24.38
CA LEU A 77 -0.60 -15.11 23.46
C LEU A 77 -0.59 -13.60 23.67
N ASP A 78 -0.50 -13.14 24.92
CA ASP A 78 -0.39 -11.73 25.25
C ASP A 78 0.91 -11.08 24.80
N ARG A 79 1.95 -11.85 24.44
CA ARG A 79 3.15 -11.33 23.78
C ARG A 79 2.94 -11.24 22.28
N TYR A 80 2.44 -12.30 21.64
CA TYR A 80 2.48 -12.47 20.19
C TYR A 80 1.21 -12.04 19.45
N LYS A 81 0.08 -11.87 20.12
CA LYS A 81 -1.17 -11.50 19.43
C LYS A 81 -1.04 -10.12 18.77
N GLY A 82 -1.56 -10.01 17.55
CA GLY A 82 -1.94 -8.73 16.97
C GLY A 82 -3.09 -8.11 17.77
N ARG A 83 -3.19 -6.79 17.74
CA ARG A 83 -4.18 -6.05 18.55
C ARG A 83 -4.88 -5.01 17.69
N CYS A 84 -6.17 -5.20 17.46
CA CYS A 84 -7.03 -4.12 16.97
C CYS A 84 -7.26 -3.15 18.13
N TYR A 85 -6.60 -1.99 18.09
CA TYR A 85 -6.59 -1.02 19.20
C TYR A 85 -7.40 0.24 18.92
N GLY A 86 -7.84 0.43 17.68
CA GLY A 86 -8.66 1.58 17.30
C GLY A 86 -9.52 1.27 16.10
N ILE A 87 -10.74 1.80 16.08
CA ILE A 87 -11.66 1.70 14.96
C ILE A 87 -12.36 3.04 14.79
N GLU A 88 -12.33 3.59 13.60
CA GLU A 88 -13.06 4.82 13.26
C GLU A 88 -13.90 4.63 11.99
N PRO A 89 -15.08 5.26 11.89
CA PRO A 89 -15.87 5.25 10.67
C PRO A 89 -15.19 6.09 9.58
N VAL A 90 -15.28 5.64 8.33
CA VAL A 90 -14.78 6.40 7.18
C VAL A 90 -15.74 7.53 6.85
N PRO A 91 -15.30 8.80 6.80
CA PRO A 91 -16.18 9.92 6.46
C PRO A 91 -16.84 9.75 5.09
N GLY A 92 -18.16 9.96 5.03
CA GLY A 92 -18.94 9.86 3.79
C GLY A 92 -19.37 8.45 3.40
N GLU A 93 -19.07 7.43 4.20
CA GLU A 93 -19.40 6.02 3.93
C GLU A 93 -20.20 5.41 5.08
N GLU A 94 -21.30 4.71 4.78
CA GLU A 94 -22.23 4.24 5.82
C GLU A 94 -21.79 2.96 6.56
N ASN A 95 -20.99 2.10 5.92
CA ASN A 95 -20.59 0.80 6.48
C ASN A 95 -19.10 0.50 6.26
N GLN A 96 -18.26 1.52 6.39
CA GLN A 96 -16.81 1.39 6.22
C GLN A 96 -16.07 1.99 7.40
N TYR A 97 -15.00 1.32 7.79
CA TYR A 97 -14.22 1.69 8.96
C TYR A 97 -12.72 1.59 8.67
N ILE A 98 -11.91 2.36 9.38
CA ILE A 98 -10.47 2.14 9.48
C ILE A 98 -10.22 1.40 10.79
N ALA A 99 -9.72 0.16 10.69
CA ALA A 99 -9.28 -0.63 11.82
C ALA A 99 -7.75 -0.53 11.96
N TYR A 100 -7.28 -0.08 13.12
CA TYR A 100 -5.87 0.04 13.44
C TYR A 100 -5.39 -1.19 14.20
N VAL A 101 -4.37 -1.85 13.65
CA VAL A 101 -3.81 -3.09 14.20
C VAL A 101 -2.34 -2.88 14.55
N ALA A 102 -1.97 -3.22 15.77
CA ALA A 102 -0.58 -3.24 16.24
C ALA A 102 -0.05 -4.69 16.29
N TYR A 103 1.12 -4.89 15.71
CA TYR A 103 1.82 -6.17 15.66
C TYR A 103 3.12 -6.08 16.45
N PRO A 104 3.36 -7.00 17.41
CA PRO A 104 4.66 -7.10 18.08
C PRO A 104 5.79 -7.33 17.08
N LEU A 105 6.93 -6.66 17.28
CA LEU A 105 8.12 -6.77 16.41
C LEU A 105 8.58 -8.22 16.23
N ASP A 106 8.54 -9.01 17.30
CA ASP A 106 8.99 -10.40 17.34
C ASP A 106 8.23 -11.34 16.38
N LEU A 107 7.13 -10.89 15.77
CA LEU A 107 6.41 -11.66 14.74
C LEU A 107 7.13 -11.67 13.39
N PHE A 108 8.05 -10.73 13.17
CA PHE A 108 8.62 -10.47 11.87
C PHE A 108 10.08 -10.90 11.79
N GLU A 109 10.41 -11.62 10.72
CA GLU A 109 11.79 -11.96 10.39
C GLU A 109 12.56 -10.71 9.95
N GLU A 110 13.76 -10.52 10.52
CA GLU A 110 14.59 -9.35 10.23
C GLU A 110 15.02 -9.30 8.77
N GLY A 111 14.83 -8.14 8.13
CA GLY A 111 15.20 -7.92 6.72
C GLY A 111 14.27 -8.57 5.70
N SER A 112 13.14 -9.15 6.12
CA SER A 112 12.23 -9.91 5.25
C SER A 112 10.91 -9.16 5.01
N VAL A 113 10.87 -8.32 3.96
CA VAL A 113 9.62 -7.69 3.49
C VAL A 113 8.60 -8.77 3.08
N THR A 114 9.09 -9.91 2.61
CA THR A 114 8.29 -11.11 2.32
C THR A 114 7.50 -11.57 3.52
N ASN A 115 8.19 -11.85 4.63
CA ASN A 115 7.57 -12.33 5.86
C ASN A 115 6.54 -11.31 6.38
N MET A 116 6.88 -10.02 6.34
CA MET A 116 5.97 -8.95 6.75
C MET A 116 4.67 -8.94 5.94
N PHE A 117 4.75 -9.05 4.61
CA PHE A 117 3.55 -9.11 3.76
C PHE A 117 2.78 -10.43 3.95
N THR A 118 3.46 -11.56 4.06
CA THR A 118 2.80 -12.85 4.31
C THR A 118 1.96 -12.82 5.58
N SER A 119 2.45 -12.18 6.65
CA SER A 119 1.67 -12.01 7.89
C SER A 119 0.53 -11.00 7.72
N ILE A 120 0.82 -9.77 7.28
CA ILE A 120 -0.15 -8.66 7.31
C ILE A 120 -1.25 -8.79 6.25
N VAL A 121 -0.93 -9.33 5.06
CA VAL A 121 -1.85 -9.36 3.91
C VAL A 121 -2.16 -10.77 3.39
N GLY A 122 -1.53 -11.82 3.92
CA GLY A 122 -1.63 -13.17 3.35
C GLY A 122 -3.06 -13.71 3.28
N ASN A 123 -3.77 -13.76 4.41
CA ASN A 123 -5.08 -14.40 4.50
C ASN A 123 -6.24 -13.43 4.77
N VAL A 124 -5.95 -12.23 5.29
CA VAL A 124 -6.98 -11.29 5.78
C VAL A 124 -7.93 -10.79 4.69
N PHE A 125 -7.48 -10.71 3.43
CA PHE A 125 -8.34 -10.29 2.31
C PHE A 125 -9.36 -11.34 1.88
N GLY A 126 -9.22 -12.60 2.34
CA GLY A 126 -10.16 -13.70 2.08
C GLY A 126 -11.05 -14.08 3.26
N VAL A 127 -10.97 -13.36 4.39
CA VAL A 127 -11.68 -13.74 5.63
C VAL A 127 -13.18 -13.62 5.45
N GLN A 128 -13.88 -14.76 5.58
CA GLN A 128 -15.33 -14.82 5.75
C GLN A 128 -15.65 -14.87 7.25
N SER A 129 -16.59 -14.05 7.72
CA SER A 129 -16.95 -14.03 9.15
C SER A 129 -17.51 -15.39 9.61
N PRO A 130 -17.07 -15.92 10.77
CA PRO A 130 -17.55 -17.20 11.31
C PRO A 130 -19.05 -17.24 11.60
N ALA A 131 -19.73 -16.09 11.72
CA ALA A 131 -21.20 -16.03 11.80
C ALA A 131 -21.89 -16.67 10.58
N CYS A 132 -21.19 -16.81 9.44
CA CYS A 132 -21.69 -17.47 8.24
C CYS A 132 -21.49 -19.00 8.28
N SER A 133 -20.46 -19.48 8.97
CA SER A 133 -20.04 -20.90 8.95
C SER A 133 -21.05 -21.85 9.61
N THR A 134 -21.89 -21.35 10.53
CA THR A 134 -22.94 -22.13 11.20
C THR A 134 -24.21 -22.31 10.36
N SER A 135 -24.35 -21.58 9.25
CA SER A 135 -25.57 -21.60 8.42
C SER A 135 -25.51 -22.52 7.20
N GLY A 136 -24.34 -23.11 6.90
CA GLY A 136 -24.18 -24.01 5.74
C GLY A 136 -24.51 -23.38 4.39
N ARG A 137 -24.58 -22.05 4.29
CA ARG A 137 -24.88 -21.31 3.07
C ARG A 137 -23.63 -20.59 2.58
N PHE A 138 -22.91 -21.24 1.68
CA PHE A 138 -21.99 -20.56 0.77
C PHE A 138 -22.83 -19.69 -0.19
N ALA A 139 -23.06 -18.42 0.16
CA ALA A 139 -23.83 -17.53 -0.70
C ALA A 139 -23.37 -16.06 -0.63
N ASN A 140 -22.35 -15.72 -1.42
CA ASN A 140 -22.38 -14.58 -2.37
C ASN A 140 -21.21 -14.72 -3.39
N PRO A 141 -21.33 -14.24 -4.65
CA PRO A 141 -20.66 -14.79 -5.83
C PRO A 141 -19.33 -14.12 -6.20
N TYR A 142 -18.58 -13.59 -5.23
CA TYR A 142 -17.18 -13.19 -5.45
C TYR A 142 -16.19 -14.14 -4.78
N CYS A 143 -16.64 -15.36 -4.47
CA CYS A 143 -15.75 -16.48 -4.19
C CYS A 143 -15.25 -17.05 -5.53
N GLY A 144 -14.03 -16.68 -5.88
CA GLY A 144 -13.22 -17.45 -6.81
C GLY A 144 -11.84 -17.53 -6.22
N ASP A 145 -11.31 -18.74 -6.12
CA ASP A 145 -9.92 -19.07 -5.75
C ASP A 145 -8.85 -18.28 -6.55
N SER A 146 -9.26 -17.45 -7.51
CA SER A 146 -8.43 -16.61 -8.38
C SER A 146 -7.79 -15.40 -7.69
N LEU A 147 -8.40 -14.77 -6.68
CA LEU A 147 -7.83 -13.56 -6.03
C LEU A 147 -6.72 -13.89 -5.02
N GLN A 148 -6.82 -15.02 -4.33
CA GLN A 148 -5.73 -15.54 -3.49
C GLN A 148 -4.57 -16.02 -4.36
N ILE A 149 -4.84 -16.73 -5.46
CA ILE A 149 -3.81 -17.10 -6.44
C ILE A 149 -3.18 -15.85 -7.07
N LEU A 150 -3.93 -14.77 -7.32
CA LEU A 150 -3.37 -13.52 -7.83
C LEU A 150 -2.55 -12.78 -6.77
N ALA A 151 -2.97 -12.74 -5.51
CA ALA A 151 -2.18 -12.16 -4.42
C ALA A 151 -0.90 -12.97 -4.16
N TRP A 152 -0.96 -14.31 -4.20
CA TRP A 152 0.20 -15.19 -4.12
C TRP A 152 1.10 -15.12 -5.35
N LEU A 153 0.55 -15.00 -6.57
CA LEU A 153 1.33 -14.78 -7.80
C LEU A 153 1.97 -13.40 -7.79
N ILE A 154 1.30 -12.36 -7.29
CA ILE A 154 1.87 -11.02 -7.21
C ILE A 154 2.89 -10.92 -6.10
N ILE A 155 2.66 -11.52 -4.93
CA ILE A 155 3.69 -11.63 -3.89
C ILE A 155 4.85 -12.48 -4.44
N ALA A 156 4.62 -13.64 -5.05
CA ALA A 156 5.67 -14.46 -5.64
C ALA A 156 6.42 -13.77 -6.81
N GLU A 157 5.75 -12.97 -7.64
CA GLU A 157 6.39 -12.21 -8.74
C GLU A 157 7.12 -10.97 -8.22
N ILE A 158 6.59 -10.24 -7.25
CA ILE A 158 7.32 -9.19 -6.51
C ILE A 158 8.57 -9.81 -5.84
N MET A 159 8.49 -11.06 -5.39
CA MET A 159 9.60 -11.81 -4.79
C MET A 159 10.62 -12.36 -5.80
N VAL A 160 10.23 -12.58 -7.07
CA VAL A 160 11.09 -13.15 -8.12
C VAL A 160 11.70 -12.07 -9.05
N TYR A 161 11.12 -10.88 -9.15
CA TYR A 161 11.44 -9.90 -10.21
C TYR A 161 12.10 -8.58 -9.75
N PHE A 162 13.04 -8.63 -8.80
CA PHE A 162 13.83 -7.45 -8.43
C PHE A 162 14.87 -6.98 -9.48
N PHE A 163 14.97 -7.61 -10.68
CA PHE A 163 16.05 -7.30 -11.64
C PHE A 163 15.70 -6.89 -13.09
N THR A 164 14.46 -6.97 -13.59
CA THR A 164 14.17 -6.47 -14.96
C THR A 164 12.69 -6.12 -15.20
N SER A 165 12.41 -4.85 -15.49
CA SER A 165 11.43 -4.29 -16.47
C SER A 165 9.98 -4.82 -16.62
N THR A 166 9.40 -5.60 -15.71
CA THR A 166 8.00 -6.12 -15.87
C THR A 166 7.00 -5.83 -14.74
N ALA A 167 7.33 -5.03 -13.71
CA ALA A 167 6.47 -4.88 -12.52
C ALA A 167 5.39 -3.76 -12.57
N GLN A 168 5.46 -2.80 -13.50
CA GLN A 168 4.51 -1.67 -13.49
C GLN A 168 3.11 -2.00 -14.05
N CYS A 169 2.99 -3.06 -14.86
CA CYS A 169 1.70 -3.43 -15.46
C CYS A 169 0.71 -4.03 -14.46
N MET A 170 1.18 -4.58 -13.33
CA MET A 170 0.32 -5.27 -12.35
C MET A 170 0.00 -4.43 -11.11
N GLN A 171 0.71 -3.32 -10.90
CA GLN A 171 0.43 -2.34 -9.83
C GLN A 171 -1.02 -1.84 -9.85
N LEU A 172 -1.52 -1.50 -11.04
CA LEU A 172 -2.89 -1.01 -11.26
C LEU A 172 -3.99 -2.03 -10.92
N LEU A 173 -3.64 -3.32 -10.74
CA LEU A 173 -4.61 -4.35 -10.35
C LEU A 173 -4.85 -4.35 -8.83
N ILE A 174 -3.90 -3.86 -8.03
CA ILE A 174 -3.98 -3.88 -6.56
C ILE A 174 -4.43 -2.53 -5.98
N ASP A 175 -4.03 -1.40 -6.55
CA ASP A 175 -4.25 -0.09 -5.93
C ASP A 175 -5.44 0.72 -6.46
N ARG A 176 -5.99 0.35 -7.63
CA ARG A 176 -7.03 1.16 -8.31
C ARG A 176 -8.37 1.22 -7.60
N ARG A 177 -8.71 0.26 -6.74
CA ARG A 177 -10.00 0.24 -6.04
C ARG A 177 -9.81 0.73 -4.61
N ILE A 178 -10.39 1.90 -4.30
CA ILE A 178 -10.44 2.47 -2.93
C ILE A 178 -11.07 1.48 -1.92
N MET A 179 -11.90 0.56 -2.42
CA MET A 179 -12.65 -0.40 -1.60
C MET A 179 -11.88 -1.67 -1.22
N HIS A 180 -10.85 -2.07 -1.99
CA HIS A 180 -10.16 -3.34 -1.76
C HIS A 180 -8.79 -3.34 -2.44
N GLY A 181 -7.74 -3.63 -1.66
CA GLY A 181 -6.37 -3.71 -2.15
C GLY A 181 -5.34 -3.19 -1.17
N ILE A 182 -4.13 -2.97 -1.66
CA ILE A 182 -3.01 -2.39 -0.92
C ILE A 182 -2.71 -1.02 -1.52
N HIS A 183 -2.82 0.02 -0.70
CA HIS A 183 -2.53 1.38 -1.16
C HIS A 183 -1.06 1.50 -1.61
N PHE A 184 -0.80 2.19 -2.72
CA PHE A 184 0.54 2.34 -3.32
C PHE A 184 1.61 2.78 -2.31
N ARG A 185 1.26 3.67 -1.38
CA ARG A 185 2.15 4.12 -0.29
C ARG A 185 2.75 2.97 0.53
N VAL A 186 2.01 1.89 0.75
CA VAL A 186 2.51 0.70 1.47
C VAL A 186 3.57 -0.02 0.62
N LEU A 187 3.32 -0.14 -0.69
CA LEU A 187 4.26 -0.73 -1.64
C LEU A 187 5.52 0.12 -1.81
N ALA A 188 5.39 1.46 -1.78
CA ALA A 188 6.53 2.36 -1.77
C ALA A 188 7.40 2.20 -0.51
N LYS A 189 6.78 2.02 0.67
CA LYS A 189 7.53 1.70 1.90
C LYS A 189 8.26 0.36 1.76
N ALA A 190 7.58 -0.66 1.25
CA ALA A 190 8.13 -1.99 1.04
C ALA A 190 9.35 -1.95 0.11
N LEU A 191 9.24 -1.30 -1.05
CA LEU A 191 10.34 -1.18 -2.01
C LEU A 191 11.55 -0.45 -1.41
N ARG A 192 11.31 0.63 -0.65
CA ARG A 192 12.38 1.36 0.03
C ARG A 192 13.13 0.48 1.02
N MET A 193 12.41 -0.32 1.82
CA MET A 193 13.04 -1.28 2.74
C MET A 193 13.79 -2.40 2.00
N SER A 194 13.30 -2.82 0.83
CA SER A 194 13.97 -3.80 -0.02
C SER A 194 15.20 -3.25 -0.75
N GLY A 195 15.42 -1.94 -0.76
CA GLY A 195 16.60 -1.31 -1.38
C GLY A 195 16.42 -0.89 -2.84
N GLY A 196 15.23 -0.46 -3.25
CA GLY A 196 15.05 0.17 -4.57
C GLY A 196 15.52 1.62 -4.60
N ASP A 197 16.29 2.01 -5.62
CA ASP A 197 16.76 3.40 -5.77
C ASP A 197 15.69 4.32 -6.38
N HIS A 198 14.90 3.81 -7.33
CA HIS A 198 13.87 4.57 -8.06
C HIS A 198 12.51 3.86 -7.98
N ILE A 199 11.41 4.63 -7.90
CA ILE A 199 10.04 4.09 -7.98
C ILE A 199 9.14 4.99 -8.81
N HIS A 200 8.33 4.39 -9.69
CA HIS A 200 7.30 5.16 -10.39
C HIS A 200 6.17 5.48 -9.42
N SER A 201 5.95 6.76 -9.17
CA SER A 201 4.97 7.27 -8.19
C SER A 201 3.76 7.93 -8.84
N GLY A 202 3.57 7.71 -10.15
CA GLY A 202 2.58 8.42 -10.96
C GLY A 202 3.05 9.81 -11.37
N THR A 203 2.20 10.53 -12.11
CA THR A 203 2.44 11.91 -12.59
C THR A 203 1.59 12.95 -11.84
N VAL A 204 1.00 12.53 -10.73
CA VAL A 204 0.11 13.20 -9.75
C VAL A 204 -0.33 14.63 -10.08
N VAL A 205 -1.64 14.77 -10.29
CA VAL A 205 -2.42 16.02 -10.08
C VAL A 205 -3.34 15.87 -8.85
N GLU A 206 -3.12 14.87 -7.98
CA GLU A 206 -3.99 14.54 -6.83
C GLU A 206 -3.21 14.34 -5.51
N VAL A 207 -3.52 15.16 -4.50
CA VAL A 207 -2.83 15.19 -3.18
C VAL A 207 -3.29 14.04 -2.28
N ALA A 208 -2.36 13.33 -1.61
CA ALA A 208 -2.67 12.24 -0.69
C ALA A 208 -2.24 12.50 0.78
N VAL A 209 -3.17 12.30 1.72
CA VAL A 209 -3.02 12.50 3.19
C VAL A 209 -2.14 11.42 3.84
N PHE A 210 -1.25 11.81 4.77
CA PHE A 210 -0.41 10.92 5.59
C PHE A 210 -1.20 10.35 6.79
N ILE A 211 -1.13 9.04 7.04
CA ILE A 211 -1.92 8.36 8.09
C ILE A 211 -1.13 8.17 9.42
N SER A 212 0.21 8.31 9.43
CA SER A 212 1.01 8.28 10.67
C SER A 212 2.40 8.89 10.44
N PRO A 213 3.04 9.53 11.45
CA PRO A 213 4.44 9.91 11.38
C PRO A 213 5.33 8.66 11.17
N GLN A 214 6.25 8.73 10.22
CA GLN A 214 7.20 7.65 9.91
C GLN A 214 8.61 8.21 9.98
N ASP A 215 9.39 7.74 10.96
CA ASP A 215 10.84 7.91 10.94
C ASP A 215 11.47 6.78 10.10
N TRP A 216 12.44 7.16 9.27
CA TRP A 216 13.19 6.25 8.41
C TRP A 216 14.59 5.97 8.93
N VAL A 217 14.98 6.55 10.08
CA VAL A 217 16.24 6.27 10.79
C VAL A 217 17.46 6.24 9.86
N SER A 218 17.56 7.25 9.00
CA SER A 218 18.64 7.43 8.01
C SER A 218 18.67 6.42 6.86
N LEU A 219 17.65 5.57 6.68
CA LEU A 219 17.51 4.76 5.48
C LEU A 219 17.50 5.69 4.25
N PRO A 220 18.30 5.44 3.19
CA PRO A 220 18.35 6.28 2.01
C PRO A 220 16.96 6.51 1.39
N GLY A 221 16.79 7.67 0.75
CA GLY A 221 15.58 7.99 -0.01
C GLY A 221 15.48 7.17 -1.30
N VAL A 222 14.26 7.06 -1.83
CA VAL A 222 13.99 6.49 -3.16
C VAL A 222 13.55 7.63 -4.05
N LEU A 223 14.15 7.78 -5.23
CA LEU A 223 13.78 8.84 -6.16
C LEU A 223 12.41 8.52 -6.79
N PRO A 224 11.41 9.41 -6.65
CA PRO A 224 10.16 9.30 -7.36
C PRO A 224 10.37 9.53 -8.86
N VAL A 225 9.74 8.68 -9.67
CA VAL A 225 9.76 8.77 -11.13
C VAL A 225 8.36 9.13 -11.63
N ALA A 226 8.23 10.31 -12.24
CA ALA A 226 7.03 10.74 -12.94
C ALA A 226 7.11 10.33 -14.41
N SER A 227 6.22 9.44 -14.83
CA SER A 227 6.25 8.83 -16.16
C SER A 227 4.85 8.47 -16.65
N GLY A 228 4.62 8.59 -17.95
CA GLY A 228 3.36 8.22 -18.61
C GLY A 228 2.54 9.42 -19.09
N GLY A 229 2.40 9.57 -20.42
CA GLY A 229 1.52 10.57 -21.04
C GLY A 229 1.95 12.04 -20.90
N ILE A 230 3.15 12.31 -20.38
CA ILE A 230 3.64 13.68 -20.14
C ILE A 230 4.39 14.26 -21.36
N HIS A 231 4.34 15.60 -21.48
CA HIS A 231 4.96 16.42 -22.52
C HIS A 231 5.29 17.81 -21.94
N VAL A 232 5.96 18.67 -22.71
CA VAL A 232 6.56 19.95 -22.23
C VAL A 232 5.61 20.91 -21.50
N TRP A 233 4.30 20.91 -21.81
CA TRP A 233 3.32 21.74 -21.10
C TRP A 233 3.11 21.32 -19.64
N HIS A 234 3.42 20.07 -19.29
CA HIS A 234 3.34 19.58 -17.92
C HIS A 234 4.56 19.98 -17.08
N MET A 235 5.63 20.49 -17.69
CA MET A 235 6.91 20.73 -16.99
C MET A 235 6.79 21.65 -15.77
N PRO A 236 6.03 22.76 -15.79
CA PRO A 236 5.87 23.62 -14.61
C PRO A 236 5.24 22.86 -13.44
N ALA A 237 4.12 22.16 -13.70
CA ALA A 237 3.41 21.38 -12.68
C ALA A 237 4.26 20.22 -12.14
N LEU A 238 4.99 19.51 -13.01
CA LEU A 238 5.89 18.43 -12.58
C LEU A 238 7.02 18.96 -11.68
N THR A 239 7.60 20.11 -12.03
CA THR A 239 8.68 20.74 -11.25
C THR A 239 8.19 21.22 -9.89
N GLU A 240 6.95 21.72 -9.82
CA GLU A 240 6.33 22.16 -8.57
C GLU A 240 5.97 20.97 -7.66
N ILE A 241 5.36 19.92 -8.22
CA ILE A 241 4.83 18.77 -7.47
C ILE A 241 5.95 17.87 -6.96
N PHE A 242 6.91 17.53 -7.82
CA PHE A 242 7.95 16.54 -7.50
C PHE A 242 9.25 17.16 -6.97
N GLY A 243 9.51 18.44 -7.29
CA GLY A 243 10.75 19.10 -6.90
C GLY A 243 12.00 18.51 -7.56
N ASP A 244 13.16 18.86 -7.00
CA ASP A 244 14.47 18.60 -7.61
C ASP A 244 14.91 17.13 -7.56
N ASP A 245 14.57 16.43 -6.47
CA ASP A 245 14.93 15.02 -6.26
C ASP A 245 13.90 14.10 -6.93
N SER A 246 13.77 14.22 -8.26
CA SER A 246 12.83 13.43 -9.04
C SER A 246 13.34 13.10 -10.45
N VAL A 247 12.73 12.09 -11.08
CA VAL A 247 13.01 11.73 -12.47
C VAL A 247 11.76 11.94 -13.31
N LEU A 248 11.83 12.83 -14.30
CA LEU A 248 10.74 13.08 -15.25
C LEU A 248 11.01 12.35 -16.57
N GLN A 249 10.17 11.37 -16.92
CA GLN A 249 10.36 10.52 -18.10
C GLN A 249 9.40 10.83 -19.23
N PHE A 250 9.94 11.36 -20.32
CA PHE A 250 9.19 11.73 -21.53
C PHE A 250 9.40 10.69 -22.64
N GLY A 251 8.61 9.61 -22.63
CA GLY A 251 8.63 8.60 -23.70
C GLY A 251 8.06 9.15 -25.01
N GLY A 252 6.73 9.13 -25.14
CA GLY A 252 6.03 9.71 -26.30
C GLY A 252 6.33 11.20 -26.50
N GLY A 253 6.49 11.96 -25.40
CA GLY A 253 6.88 13.37 -25.44
C GLY A 253 8.30 13.67 -25.96
N THR A 254 9.14 12.65 -26.16
CA THR A 254 10.44 12.79 -26.86
C THR A 254 10.37 12.17 -28.26
N LEU A 255 9.93 10.92 -28.34
CA LEU A 255 9.93 10.14 -29.58
C LEU A 255 8.90 10.64 -30.61
N GLY A 256 7.84 11.31 -30.15
CA GLY A 256 6.81 11.91 -31.00
C GLY A 256 7.15 13.28 -31.55
N HIS A 257 8.33 13.83 -31.25
CA HIS A 257 8.71 15.17 -31.71
C HIS A 257 8.85 15.21 -33.24
N PRO A 258 8.30 16.23 -33.94
CA PRO A 258 8.24 16.26 -35.41
C PRO A 258 9.62 16.26 -36.09
N TRP A 259 10.67 16.69 -35.38
CA TRP A 259 12.04 16.73 -35.89
C TRP A 259 12.92 15.58 -35.38
N GLY A 260 12.31 14.56 -34.76
CA GLY A 260 12.99 13.37 -34.26
C GLY A 260 13.46 13.47 -32.80
N ASN A 261 14.10 12.40 -32.34
CA ASN A 261 14.35 12.14 -30.91
C ASN A 261 15.28 13.17 -30.26
N ALA A 262 16.35 13.59 -30.94
CA ALA A 262 17.31 14.53 -30.39
C ALA A 262 16.66 15.92 -30.15
N PRO A 263 15.93 16.51 -31.12
CA PRO A 263 15.11 17.70 -30.87
C PRO A 263 14.06 17.52 -29.77
N GLY A 264 13.39 16.37 -29.68
CA GLY A 264 12.46 16.09 -28.58
C GLY A 264 13.13 16.11 -27.20
N ALA A 265 14.34 15.55 -27.10
CA ALA A 265 15.12 15.57 -25.87
C ALA A 265 15.58 16.99 -25.51
N VAL A 266 15.98 17.79 -26.50
CA VAL A 266 16.33 19.21 -26.33
C VAL A 266 15.12 20.01 -25.84
N ALA A 267 13.94 19.83 -26.45
CA ALA A 267 12.71 20.51 -26.04
C ALA A 267 12.37 20.23 -24.56
N ASN A 268 12.42 18.96 -24.14
CA ASN A 268 12.18 18.58 -22.75
C ASN A 268 13.23 19.19 -21.80
N ARG A 269 14.51 19.19 -22.19
CA ARG A 269 15.58 19.76 -21.37
C ARG A 269 15.45 21.28 -21.20
N VAL A 270 15.15 21.99 -22.28
CA VAL A 270 14.95 23.45 -22.25
C VAL A 270 13.75 23.82 -21.39
N ALA A 271 12.63 23.12 -21.54
CA ALA A 271 11.45 23.35 -20.71
C ALA A 271 11.77 23.18 -19.21
N LEU A 272 12.52 22.13 -18.84
CA LEU A 272 12.90 21.89 -17.45
C LEU A 272 13.80 23.00 -16.91
N GLU A 273 14.86 23.36 -17.62
CA GLU A 273 15.80 24.41 -17.18
C GLU A 273 15.11 25.77 -17.05
N ALA A 274 14.20 26.11 -17.96
CA ALA A 274 13.40 27.33 -17.88
C ALA A 274 12.50 27.34 -16.65
N CYS A 275 11.82 26.23 -16.34
CA CYS A 275 10.99 26.11 -15.13
C CYS A 275 11.83 26.20 -13.85
N VAL A 276 12.98 25.51 -13.79
CA VAL A 276 13.87 25.56 -12.61
C VAL A 276 14.44 26.96 -12.41
N GLN A 277 14.88 27.63 -13.48
CA GLN A 277 15.35 29.01 -13.41
C GLN A 277 14.25 29.94 -12.89
N ALA A 278 13.06 29.90 -13.49
CA ALA A 278 11.94 30.74 -13.10
C ALA A 278 11.54 30.53 -11.62
N ARG A 279 11.47 29.28 -11.18
CA ARG A 279 11.22 28.94 -9.77
C ARG A 279 12.29 29.51 -8.85
N ASN A 280 13.57 29.37 -9.21
CA ASN A 280 14.68 29.86 -8.41
C ASN A 280 14.76 31.40 -8.38
N GLU A 281 14.21 32.06 -9.40
CA GLU A 281 14.02 33.52 -9.46
C GLU A 281 12.77 34.00 -8.67
N GLY A 282 12.00 33.08 -8.10
CA GLY A 282 10.83 33.37 -7.26
C GLY A 282 9.51 33.49 -8.02
N ARG A 283 9.45 33.05 -9.27
CA ARG A 283 8.20 32.99 -10.05
C ARG A 283 7.32 31.83 -9.59
N ASP A 284 6.02 32.01 -9.73
CA ASP A 284 5.03 31.00 -9.37
C ASP A 284 4.73 30.08 -10.56
N LEU A 285 5.27 28.86 -10.52
CA LEU A 285 5.07 27.88 -11.60
C LEU A 285 3.61 27.46 -11.79
N ALA A 286 2.78 27.50 -10.74
CA ALA A 286 1.38 27.10 -10.79
C ALA A 286 0.55 28.07 -11.65
N THR A 287 0.88 29.35 -11.60
CA THR A 287 0.12 30.43 -12.27
C THR A 287 0.82 30.93 -13.53
N GLU A 288 2.15 31.00 -13.53
CA GLU A 288 2.96 31.56 -14.61
C GLU A 288 3.56 30.49 -15.54
N GLY A 289 3.39 29.20 -15.25
CA GLY A 289 4.04 28.10 -15.96
C GLY A 289 3.87 28.14 -17.48
N ASN A 290 2.67 28.44 -17.96
CA ASN A 290 2.40 28.54 -19.40
C ASN A 290 3.14 29.71 -20.07
N GLU A 291 3.32 30.82 -19.36
CA GLU A 291 4.07 31.97 -19.86
C GLU A 291 5.55 31.65 -19.93
N ILE A 292 6.12 31.05 -18.88
CA ILE A 292 7.52 30.61 -18.82
C ILE A 292 7.86 29.72 -20.03
N ILE A 293 7.02 28.73 -20.33
CA ILE A 293 7.21 27.85 -21.50
C ILE A 293 7.16 28.64 -22.81
N ARG A 294 6.20 29.57 -22.97
CA ARG A 294 6.09 30.43 -24.16
C ARG A 294 7.24 31.42 -24.30
N GLU A 295 7.85 31.86 -23.21
CA GLU A 295 9.03 32.71 -23.24
C GLU A 295 10.26 31.94 -23.71
N ALA A 296 10.41 30.70 -23.27
CA ALA A 296 11.49 29.81 -23.69
C ALA A 296 11.44 29.48 -25.19
N THR A 297 10.25 29.42 -25.79
CA THR A 297 10.09 29.12 -27.23
C THR A 297 10.60 30.24 -28.14
N LYS A 298 10.74 31.46 -27.62
CA LYS A 298 11.29 32.61 -28.38
C LYS A 298 12.74 32.37 -28.81
N TRP A 299 13.47 31.53 -28.09
CA TRP A 299 14.89 31.25 -28.35
C TRP A 299 15.21 29.75 -28.51
N SER A 300 14.27 28.85 -28.26
CA SER A 300 14.39 27.41 -28.54
C SER A 300 13.40 26.97 -29.62
N PRO A 301 13.86 26.75 -30.86
CA PRO A 301 13.00 26.30 -31.95
C PRO A 301 12.50 24.86 -31.73
N GLU A 302 13.28 24.00 -31.08
CA GLU A 302 12.87 22.64 -30.73
C GLU A 302 11.71 22.68 -29.73
N LEU A 303 11.78 23.51 -28.69
CA LEU A 303 10.67 23.66 -27.76
C LEU A 303 9.44 24.25 -28.47
N ALA A 304 9.62 25.23 -29.36
CA ALA A 304 8.53 25.80 -30.14
C ALA A 304 7.80 24.75 -31.01
N ALA A 305 8.54 23.79 -31.57
CA ALA A 305 7.99 22.70 -32.38
C ALA A 305 7.36 21.57 -31.55
N ALA A 306 7.62 21.53 -30.25
CA ALA A 306 7.06 20.56 -29.31
C ALA A 306 5.73 21.01 -28.67
N LEU A 307 5.34 22.27 -28.84
CA LEU A 307 4.08 22.85 -28.33
C LEU A 307 2.89 22.50 -29.21
#